data_AF-A0A9E1EL04-F1
#
_entry.id   AF-A0A9E1EL04-F1
#
_cell.length_a   1.000
_cell.length_b   1.000
_cell.length_c   1.000
_cell.angle_alpha   90.00
_cell.angle_beta   90.00
_cell.angle_gamma   90.00
#
_symmetry.space_group_name_H-M   'P 1'
#
loop_
_entity.id
_entity.type
_entity.pdbx_description
1 polymer ?
#
loop_
_entity_poly.entity_id
_entity_poly.type
_entity_poly.pdbx_seq_one_letter_code
_entity_poly.pdbx_strand_id
1 'polypeptide(L)'
;MPGSRKLGRPTDHRQAMLRGLVTYLLENGRIETTVTRAKEVRAMAERMITLGKENTLHSRRQALAYVTKEDVVKKLFDEIAPKYEAINGGYTRIEF
;
A
#
# COMPACT_ATOMS: atom_id res chain seq x y z
N MET A 1 10.62 -12.15 -3.56
CA MET A 1 10.39 -10.74 -3.19
C MET A 1 9.90 -10.01 -4.44
N PRO A 2 8.68 -9.46 -4.49
CA PRO A 2 8.16 -8.84 -5.71
C PRO A 2 9.04 -7.64 -6.11
N GLY A 3 9.48 -7.63 -7.38
CA GLY A 3 10.00 -6.45 -8.08
C GLY A 3 11.29 -5.83 -7.53
N SER A 4 12.45 -6.46 -7.72
CA SER A 4 13.76 -5.89 -7.35
C SER A 4 14.23 -4.75 -8.28
N ARG A 5 13.38 -3.76 -8.57
CA ARG A 5 13.82 -2.55 -9.27
C ARG A 5 14.56 -1.65 -8.27
N LYS A 6 15.84 -1.40 -8.53
CA LYS A 6 16.64 -0.50 -7.68
C LYS A 6 16.14 0.94 -7.68
N LEU A 7 15.32 1.34 -8.66
CA LEU A 7 14.80 2.71 -8.85
C LEU A 7 15.90 3.80 -8.78
N GLY A 8 17.17 3.41 -9.00
CA GLY A 8 18.33 4.28 -8.87
C GLY A 8 18.60 4.83 -7.46
N ARG A 9 18.04 4.22 -6.40
CA ARG A 9 18.16 4.74 -5.02
C ARG A 9 18.76 3.71 -4.05
N PRO A 10 19.48 4.17 -3.01
CA PRO A 10 19.87 3.33 -1.87
C PRO A 10 18.65 2.64 -1.25
N THR A 11 18.86 1.46 -0.67
CA THR A 11 17.78 0.61 -0.13
C THR A 11 16.90 1.35 0.87
N ASP A 12 17.50 2.12 1.78
CA ASP A 12 16.78 2.83 2.84
C ASP A 12 15.88 3.93 2.28
N HIS A 13 16.43 4.75 1.37
CA HIS A 13 15.67 5.80 0.70
C HIS A 13 14.56 5.21 -0.18
N ARG A 14 14.79 4.05 -0.82
CA ARG A 14 13.76 3.38 -1.60
C ARG A 14 12.61 2.90 -0.71
N GLN A 15 12.92 2.28 0.42
CA GLN A 15 11.90 1.82 1.36
C GLN A 15 11.09 2.98 1.93
N ALA A 16 11.74 4.08 2.34
CA ALA A 16 11.06 5.28 2.83
C ALA A 16 10.13 5.89 1.77
N MET A 17 10.60 5.99 0.51
CA MET A 17 9.79 6.51 -0.59
C MET A 17 8.57 5.63 -0.85
N LEU A 18 8.72 4.30 -0.89
CA LEU A 18 7.60 3.39 -1.12
C LEU A 18 6.58 3.44 0.03
N ARG A 19 7.04 3.49 1.29
CA ARG A 19 6.16 3.67 2.44
C ARG A 19 5.35 4.95 2.33
N GLY A 20 6.00 6.07 2.00
CA GLY A 20 5.33 7.35 1.79
C GLY A 20 4.27 7.28 0.68
N LEU A 21 4.62 6.72 -0.49
CA LEU A 21 3.69 6.61 -1.62
C LEU A 21 2.48 5.71 -1.31
N VAL A 22 2.67 4.62 -0.59
CA VAL A 22 1.55 3.76 -0.16
C VAL A 22 0.65 4.50 0.82
N THR A 23 1.21 5.22 1.79
CA THR A 23 0.42 6.06 2.72
C THR A 23 -0.40 7.10 1.96
N TYR A 24 0.21 7.81 0.98
CA TYR A 24 -0.52 8.81 0.19
C TYR A 24 -1.61 8.21 -0.69
N LEU A 25 -1.39 7.01 -1.24
CA LEU A 25 -2.41 6.28 -2.01
C LEU A 25 -3.60 5.89 -1.14
N LEU A 26 -3.34 5.41 0.08
CA LEU A 26 -4.39 5.03 1.03
C LEU A 26 -5.13 6.25 1.61
N GLU A 27 -4.44 7.38 1.75
CA GLU A 27 -5.00 8.62 2.28
C GLU A 27 -5.89 9.34 1.26
N ASN A 28 -5.44 9.46 0.02
CA ASN A 28 -6.11 10.25 -1.03
C ASN A 28 -6.90 9.41 -2.04
N GLY A 29 -6.69 8.09 -2.09
CA GLY A 29 -7.31 7.18 -3.06
C GLY A 29 -6.72 7.22 -4.47
N ARG A 30 -6.00 8.29 -4.85
CA ARG A 30 -5.28 8.42 -6.13
C ARG A 30 -3.95 9.13 -5.92
N ILE A 31 -2.92 8.71 -6.66
CA ILE A 31 -1.62 9.41 -6.72
C ILE A 31 -1.12 9.45 -8.16
N GLU A 32 -0.40 10.51 -8.51
CA GLU A 32 0.32 10.63 -9.77
C GLU A 32 1.81 10.35 -9.54
N THR A 33 2.36 9.38 -10.26
CA THR A 33 3.77 9.01 -10.14
C THR A 33 4.29 8.37 -11.43
N THR A 34 5.60 8.15 -11.51
CA THR A 34 6.19 7.52 -12.70
C THR A 34 5.76 6.06 -12.80
N VAL A 35 5.56 5.55 -14.02
CA VAL A 35 5.10 4.17 -14.28
C VAL A 35 5.92 3.12 -13.52
N THR A 36 7.23 3.30 -13.46
CA THR A 36 8.14 2.39 -12.74
C THR A 36 7.91 2.37 -11.23
N ARG A 37 7.59 3.51 -10.62
CA ARG A 37 7.26 3.61 -9.19
C ARG A 37 5.85 3.08 -8.94
N ALA A 38 4.90 3.39 -9.82
CA ALA A 38 3.52 2.92 -9.72
C ALA A 38 3.45 1.38 -9.67
N LYS A 39 4.23 0.68 -10.51
CA LYS A 39 4.30 -0.78 -10.51
C LYS A 39 4.78 -1.39 -9.18
N GLU A 40 5.72 -0.73 -8.50
CA GLU A 40 6.22 -1.19 -7.20
C GLU A 40 5.25 -0.85 -6.06
N VAL A 41 4.66 0.35 -6.09
CA VAL A 41 3.64 0.78 -5.12
C VAL A 41 2.42 -0.14 -5.19
N ARG A 42 2.00 -0.55 -6.39
CA ARG A 42 0.91 -1.53 -6.61
C ARG A 42 1.10 -2.80 -5.78
N ALA A 43 2.26 -3.43 -5.89
CA ALA A 43 2.56 -4.70 -5.21
C ALA A 43 2.63 -4.56 -3.68
N MET A 44 2.92 -3.36 -3.17
CA MET A 44 2.92 -3.08 -1.73
C MET A 44 1.53 -2.72 -1.22
N ALA A 45 0.80 -1.87 -1.95
CA ALA A 45 -0.57 -1.48 -1.61
C ALA A 45 -1.52 -2.68 -1.61
N GLU A 46 -1.40 -3.59 -2.59
CA GLU A 46 -2.22 -4.80 -2.64
C GLU A 46 -2.01 -5.68 -1.39
N ARG A 47 -0.77 -5.80 -0.89
CA ARG A 47 -0.51 -6.53 0.36
C ARG A 47 -1.13 -5.86 1.57
N MET A 48 -1.09 -4.53 1.65
CA MET A 48 -1.72 -3.79 2.75
C MET A 48 -3.24 -3.98 2.75
N ILE A 49 -3.88 -3.95 1.58
CA ILE A 49 -5.33 -4.18 1.47
C ILE A 49 -5.70 -5.62 1.86
N THR A 50 -4.89 -6.61 1.48
CA THR A 50 -5.10 -8.00 1.92
C THR A 50 -5.00 -8.15 3.44
N LEU A 51 -4.02 -7.52 4.08
CA LEU A 51 -3.93 -7.48 5.56
C LEU A 51 -5.15 -6.78 6.19
N GLY A 52 -5.67 -5.74 5.51
CA GLY A 52 -6.91 -5.06 5.86
C GLY A 52 -8.10 -6.01 5.95
N LYS A 53 -8.24 -6.91 4.97
CA LYS A 53 -9.34 -7.89 4.90
C LYS A 53 -9.31 -8.93 5.99
N GLU A 54 -8.14 -9.40 6.40
CA GLU A 54 -8.03 -10.35 7.51
C GLU A 54 -8.52 -9.76 8.84
N ASN A 55 -8.45 -8.43 8.99
CA ASN A 55 -8.93 -7.65 10.13
C ASN A 55 -8.57 -8.22 11.52
N THR A 56 -7.39 -8.83 11.65
CA THR A 56 -6.89 -9.30 12.95
C THR A 56 -6.03 -8.23 13.63
N LEU A 57 -5.86 -8.34 14.95
CA LEU A 57 -4.95 -7.47 15.71
C LEU A 57 -3.50 -7.61 15.23
N HIS A 58 -3.12 -8.79 14.74
CA HIS A 58 -1.80 -9.02 14.14
C HIS A 58 -1.65 -8.26 12.81
N SER A 59 -2.65 -8.35 11.93
CA SER A 59 -2.65 -7.65 10.64
C SER A 59 -2.65 -6.12 10.81
N ARG A 60 -3.36 -5.60 11.83
CA ARG A 60 -3.30 -4.18 12.22
C ARG A 60 -1.90 -3.74 12.66
N ARG A 61 -1.21 -4.53 13.48
CA ARG A 61 0.18 -4.24 13.90
C ARG A 61 1.15 -4.27 12.73
N GLN A 62 0.98 -5.20 11.79
CA GLN A 62 1.78 -5.25 10.57
C GLN A 62 1.57 -4.01 9.68
N ALA A 63 0.32 -3.57 9.53
CA ALA A 63 0.00 -2.34 8.78
C ALA A 63 0.61 -1.10 9.44
N LEU A 64 0.52 -0.96 10.77
CA LEU A 64 1.14 0.13 11.54
C LEU A 64 2.66 0.14 11.46
N ALA A 65 3.31 -1.02 11.30
CA ALA A 65 4.76 -1.09 11.12
C ALA A 65 5.22 -0.52 9.76
N TYR A 66 4.32 -0.45 8.77
CA TYR A 66 4.63 0.00 7.41
C TYR A 66 4.09 1.40 7.09
N VAL A 67 2.86 1.68 7.51
CA VAL A 67 2.15 2.96 7.32
C VAL A 67 2.35 3.82 8.56
N THR A 68 2.96 4.99 8.39
CA THR A 68 3.38 5.86 9.50
C THR A 68 2.26 6.68 10.14
N LYS A 69 1.05 6.69 9.53
CA LYS A 69 -0.11 7.45 10.03
C LYS A 69 -1.20 6.49 10.52
N GLU A 70 -1.59 6.61 11.78
CA GLU A 70 -2.64 5.78 12.39
C GLU A 70 -4.01 6.01 11.75
N ASP A 71 -4.35 7.26 11.39
CA ASP A 71 -5.61 7.60 10.72
C ASP A 71 -5.78 6.88 9.38
N VAL A 72 -4.69 6.72 8.63
CA VAL A 72 -4.69 6.03 7.34
C VAL A 72 -4.89 4.53 7.53
N VAL A 73 -4.29 3.96 8.58
CA VAL A 73 -4.54 2.56 8.95
C VAL A 73 -6.00 2.37 9.35
N LYS A 74 -6.56 3.27 10.16
CA LYS A 74 -7.97 3.18 10.54
C LYS A 74 -8.89 3.22 9.31
N LYS A 75 -8.68 4.17 8.39
CA LYS A 75 -9.41 4.22 7.11
C LYS A 75 -9.24 2.95 6.27
N LEU A 76 -8.05 2.36 6.26
CA LEU A 76 -7.79 1.10 5.54
C LEU A 76 -8.69 -0.03 6.05
N PHE A 77 -8.79 -0.22 7.37
CA PHE A 77 -9.56 -1.30 7.97
C PHE A 77 -11.07 -1.02 8.01
N ASP A 78 -11.48 0.23 8.25
CA ASP A 78 -12.88 0.58 8.46
C ASP A 78 -13.62 0.87 7.13
N GLU A 79 -12.95 1.47 6.14
CA GLU A 79 -13.60 1.90 4.90
C GLU A 79 -13.14 1.16 3.64
N ILE A 80 -11.84 0.88 3.52
CA ILE A 80 -11.26 0.33 2.28
C ILE A 80 -11.41 -1.19 2.25
N ALA A 81 -10.99 -1.89 3.30
CA ALA A 81 -11.01 -3.34 3.35
C ALA A 81 -12.42 -3.96 3.12
N PRO A 82 -13.50 -3.46 3.76
CA PRO A 82 -14.86 -4.00 3.57
C PRO A 82 -15.35 -3.85 2.12
N LYS A 83 -15.03 -2.72 1.46
CA LYS A 83 -15.43 -2.48 0.06
C LYS A 83 -14.83 -3.50 -0.91
N TYR A 84 -13.66 -4.04 -0.58
CA TYR A 84 -12.95 -4.97 -1.45
C TYR A 84 -13.12 -6.43 -1.03
N GLU A 85 -13.88 -6.77 0.02
CA GLU A 85 -14.00 -8.14 0.57
C GLU A 85 -14.26 -9.19 -0.51
N ALA A 86 -15.20 -8.93 -1.41
CA ALA A 86 -15.60 -9.85 -2.49
C ALA A 86 -14.55 -10.05 -3.60
N ILE A 87 -13.50 -9.22 -3.69
CA ILE A 87 -12.53 -9.22 -4.79
C ILE A 87 -11.25 -9.94 -4.38
N ASN A 88 -10.87 -11.03 -5.03
CA ASN A 88 -9.61 -11.72 -4.75
C ASN A 88 -8.44 -11.17 -5.59
N GLY A 89 -7.88 -10.04 -5.14
CA GLY A 89 -6.67 -9.44 -5.71
C GLY A 89 -6.95 -8.41 -6.82
N GLY A 90 -5.91 -7.66 -7.20
CA GLY A 90 -6.01 -6.62 -8.23
C GLY A 90 -6.71 -5.34 -7.76
N TYR A 91 -6.52 -4.93 -6.50
CA TYR A 91 -7.22 -3.78 -5.89
C TYR A 91 -6.81 -2.41 -6.45
N THR A 92 -5.70 -2.34 -7.18
CA THR A 92 -5.13 -1.07 -7.63
C THR A 92 -5.02 -1.05 -9.16
N ARG A 93 -5.38 0.10 -9.73
CA ARG A 93 -5.30 0.38 -11.17
C ARG A 93 -4.14 1.34 -11.43
N ILE A 94 -3.40 1.10 -12.50
CA ILE A 94 -2.41 2.05 -13.02
C ILE A 94 -2.97 2.61 -14.32
N GLU A 95 -3.11 3.93 -14.36
CA GLU A 95 -3.51 4.67 -15.55
C GLU A 95 -2.27 5.30 -16.19
N PHE A 96 -2.27 5.41 -17.52
CA PHE A 96 -1.17 5.98 -18.31
C PHE A 96 -1.53 7.38 -18.80
#